data_AF-A0A7X8M431-F1
#
_entry.id   AF-A0A7X8M431-F1
#
_cell.length_a   1.000
_cell.length_b   1.000
_cell.length_c   1.000
_cell.angle_alpha   90.00
_cell.angle_beta   90.00
_cell.angle_gamma   90.00
#
_symmetry.space_group_name_H-M   'P 1'
#
loop_
_entity.id
_entity.type
_entity.pdbx_description
1 polymer ?
#
loop_
_entity_poly.entity_id
_entity_poly.type
_entity_poly.pdbx_seq_one_letter_code
_entity_poly.pdbx_strand_id
1 'polypeptide(L)' 'MTDRQDIFEKINELAQNIDEGFEFTNEEQLEEFLDDVDNQQYKEYDEIERLYNELMELSFYDDEDDQ' A
#
# COMPACT_ATOMS: atom_id res chain seq x y z
N MET A 1 7.92 5.08 -15.59
CA MET A 1 7.75 5.11 -14.12
C MET A 1 6.57 4.20 -13.90
N THR A 2 6.81 3.10 -13.20
CA THR A 2 5.87 1.99 -13.11
C THR A 2 4.80 2.39 -12.09
N ASP A 3 3.52 2.25 -12.44
CA ASP A 3 2.40 2.66 -11.59
C ASP A 3 2.52 2.08 -10.16
N ARG A 4 3.09 0.88 -10.03
CA ARG A 4 3.42 0.23 -8.75
C ARG A 4 4.33 1.05 -7.82
N GLN A 5 5.38 1.65 -8.37
CA GLN A 5 6.37 2.39 -7.57
C GLN A 5 5.78 3.71 -7.06
N ASP A 6 4.99 4.37 -7.90
CA ASP A 6 4.28 5.61 -7.56
C ASP A 6 3.22 5.36 -6.46
N ILE A 7 2.51 4.22 -6.53
CA ILE A 7 1.58 3.80 -5.47
C ILE A 7 2.32 3.55 -4.16
N PHE A 8 3.47 2.86 -4.20
CA PHE A 8 4.26 2.58 -2.99
C PHE A 8 4.76 3.87 -2.31
N GLU A 9 5.24 4.83 -3.09
CA GLU A 9 5.65 6.14 -2.58
C GLU A 9 4.48 6.86 -1.90
N LYS A 10 3.31 6.86 -2.54
CA LYS A 10 2.10 7.49 -1.98
C LYS A 10 1.65 6.82 -0.68
N ILE A 11 1.72 5.49 -0.59
CA ILE A 11 1.41 4.79 0.67
C ILE A 11 2.39 5.20 1.77
N ASN A 12 3.69 5.29 1.47
CA ASN A 12 4.68 5.74 2.45
C ASN A 12 4.45 7.19 2.90
N GLU A 13 4.05 8.10 1.99
CA GLU A 13 3.67 9.46 2.38
C GLU A 13 2.46 9.48 3.33
N LEU A 14 1.46 8.62 3.11
CA LEU A 14 0.30 8.48 3.99
C LEU A 14 0.70 7.88 5.35
N ALA A 15 1.57 6.87 5.35
CA ALA A 15 2.09 6.24 6.55
C ALA A 15 2.87 7.24 7.42
N GLN A 16 3.69 8.09 6.81
CA GLN A 16 4.43 9.15 7.48
C GLN A 16 3.54 10.22 8.13
N ASN A 17 2.31 10.41 7.63
CA ASN A 17 1.33 11.30 8.30
C ASN A 17 0.78 10.69 9.60
N ILE A 18 0.79 9.36 9.71
CA ILE A 18 0.40 8.64 10.92
C ILE A 18 1.55 8.68 11.93
N ASP A 19 2.73 8.22 11.52
CA ASP A 19 3.97 8.21 12.30
C ASP A 19 5.16 8.44 11.36
N GLU A 20 6.02 9.41 11.68
CA GLU A 20 7.23 9.73 10.90
C GLU A 20 8.19 8.53 10.78
N GLY A 21 8.08 7.54 11.68
CA GLY A 21 8.83 6.29 11.65
C GLY A 21 8.21 5.17 10.82
N PHE A 22 7.01 5.34 10.26
CA PHE A 22 6.43 4.34 9.36
C PHE A 22 7.01 4.46 7.95
N GLU A 23 7.67 3.38 7.54
CA GLU A 23 8.20 3.18 6.20
C GLU A 23 8.00 1.72 5.81
N PHE A 24 7.20 1.50 4.78
CA PHE A 24 7.00 0.20 4.16
C PHE A 24 8.03 0.00 3.05
N THR A 25 8.81 -1.07 3.19
CA THR A 25 9.85 -1.47 2.24
C THR A 25 9.39 -2.61 1.33
N ASN A 26 8.29 -3.28 1.67
CA ASN A 26 7.69 -4.37 0.92
C ASN A 26 6.19 -4.49 1.21
N GLU A 27 5.49 -5.31 0.42
CA GLU A 27 4.04 -5.54 0.51
C GLU A 27 3.64 -6.29 1.78
N GLU A 28 4.48 -7.19 2.30
CA GLU A 28 4.21 -7.95 3.53
C GLU A 28 4.05 -7.00 4.73
N GLN A 29 4.91 -5.99 4.86
CA GLN A 29 4.79 -4.99 5.93
C GLN A 29 3.52 -4.15 5.81
N LEU A 30 3.07 -3.92 4.57
CA LEU A 30 1.85 -3.18 4.27
C LEU A 30 0.61 -4.02 4.61
N GLU A 31 0.66 -5.32 4.30
CA GLU A 31 -0.36 -6.29 4.68
C GLU A 31 -0.44 -6.45 6.20
N GLU A 32 0.69 -6.52 6.91
CA GLU A 32 0.72 -6.53 8.40
C GLU A 32 0.07 -5.27 8.99
N PHE A 33 0.33 -4.10 8.38
CA PHE A 33 -0.29 -2.85 8.81
C PHE A 33 -1.81 -2.85 8.59
N LEU A 34 -2.28 -3.40 7.47
CA LEU A 34 -3.70 -3.50 7.13
C LEU A 34 -4.43 -4.60 7.94
N ASP A 35 -3.75 -5.67 8.32
CA ASP A 35 -4.36 -6.74 9.14
C ASP A 35 -4.55 -6.29 10.61
N ASP A 36 -3.80 -5.29 11.07
CA ASP A 36 -3.92 -4.75 12.42
C ASP A 36 -5.15 -3.84 12.58
N VAL A 37 -6.11 -4.32 13.37
CA VAL A 37 -7.36 -3.62 13.68
C VAL A 37 -7.10 -2.28 14.39
N ASP A 38 -6.01 -2.14 15.14
CA ASP A 38 -5.69 -0.88 15.81
C ASP A 38 -5.33 0.21 14.79
N ASN A 39 -4.81 -0.14 13.61
CA ASN A 39 -4.47 0.82 12.56
C ASN A 39 -5.71 1.36 11.81
N GLN A 40 -6.85 0.67 11.88
CA GLN A 40 -8.12 1.11 11.28
C GLN A 40 -8.65 2.42 11.87
N GLN A 41 -8.10 2.87 13.01
CA GLN A 41 -8.47 4.15 13.61
C GLN A 41 -7.88 5.37 12.86
N TYR A 42 -6.84 5.17 12.04
CA TYR A 42 -6.18 6.24 11.31
C TYR A 42 -7.02 6.66 10.10
N LYS A 43 -7.03 7.96 9.80
CA LYS A 43 -7.84 8.48 8.68
C LYS A 43 -7.27 8.09 7.33
N GLU A 44 -5.97 7.88 7.31
CA GLU A 44 -5.17 7.49 6.16
C GLU A 44 -5.32 6.00 5.83
N TYR A 45 -5.79 5.19 6.79
CA TYR A 45 -5.94 3.74 6.64
C TYR A 45 -6.77 3.36 5.40
N ASP A 46 -7.96 3.96 5.24
CA ASP A 46 -8.87 3.64 4.12
C ASP A 46 -8.21 3.88 2.75
N GLU A 47 -7.41 4.94 2.62
CA GLU A 47 -6.70 5.25 1.38
C GLU A 47 -5.48 4.33 1.19
N ILE A 48 -4.77 3.98 2.27
CA ILE A 48 -3.67 3.00 2.23
C ILE A 48 -4.20 1.63 1.77
N GLU A 49 -5.31 1.16 2.32
CA GLU A 49 -5.95 -0.10 1.93
C GLU A 49 -6.35 -0.11 0.46
N ARG A 50 -6.95 0.98 -0.01
CA ARG A 50 -7.33 1.13 -1.42
C ARG A 50 -6.12 1.07 -2.34
N LEU A 51 -5.03 1.77 -1.99
CA LEU A 51 -3.80 1.78 -2.77
C LEU A 51 -3.12 0.41 -2.78
N TYR A 52 -3.11 -0.31 -1.66
CA TYR A 52 -2.62 -1.70 -1.60
C TYR A 52 -3.40 -2.63 -2.53
N ASN A 53 -4.73 -2.53 -2.54
CA ASN A 53 -5.56 -3.31 -3.45
C ASN A 53 -5.26 -2.98 -4.92
N GLU A 54 -5.05 -1.71 -5.27
CA GLU A 54 -4.62 -1.29 -6.62
C GLU A 54 -3.25 -1.88 -6.99
N LEU A 55 -2.33 -1.92 -6.02
CA LEU A 55 -1.02 -2.56 -6.14
C LEU A 55 -1.12 -4.06 -6.47
N MET A 56 -2.03 -4.76 -5.77
CA MET A 56 -2.33 -6.18 -6.00
C MET A 56 -3.05 -6.44 -7.32
N GLU A 57 -3.94 -5.54 -7.74
CA GLU A 57 -4.57 -5.62 -9.05
C GLU A 57 -3.53 -5.46 -10.16
N LEU A 58 -2.64 -4.47 -10.07
CA LEU A 58 -1.58 -4.26 -11.05
C LEU A 58 -0.63 -5.45 -11.16
N SER A 59 -0.29 -6.11 -10.04
CA SER A 59 0.54 -7.31 -10.08
C SER A 59 -0.18 -8.50 -10.74
N PHE A 60 -1.50 -8.57 -10.63
CA PHE A 60 -2.33 -9.56 -11.32
C PHE A 60 -2.45 -9.28 -12.83
N TYR A 61 -2.60 -8.02 -13.23
CA TYR A 61 -2.76 -7.66 -14.66
C TYR A 61 -1.45 -7.79 -15.44
N ASP A 62 -0.28 -7.60 -14.81
CA ASP A 62 1.02 -7.85 -15.46
C ASP A 62 1.23 -9.34 -15.83
N ASP A 63 0.52 -10.27 -15.18
CA ASP A 63 0.53 -11.70 -15.50
C ASP A 63 -0.51 -12.08 -16.61
N GLU A 64 -1.50 -11.23 -16.92
CA GLU A 64 -2.53 -11.52 -17.93
C GLU A 64 -2.22 -11.03 -19.35
N ASP A 65 -1.22 -10.15 -19.54
CA ASP A 65 -0.78 -9.66 -20.87
C ASP A 65 0.22 -10.61 -21.59
N ASP A 66 0.48 -11.79 -21.01
CA ASP A 66 1.37 -12.84 -21.56
C ASP A 66 0.60 -14.04 -22.19
N GLN A 67 -0.62 -13.82 -22.72
CA GLN A 67 -1.40 -14.82 -23.50
C GLN A 67 -1.54 -14.51 -24.99
#